data_AF-A0A3D0XXJ9-F1
#
_entry.id   AF-A0A3D0XXJ9-F1
#
_cell.length_a   1.000
_cell.length_b   1.000
_cell.length_c   1.000
_cell.angle_alpha   90.00
_cell.angle_beta   90.00
_cell.angle_gamma   90.00
#
_symmetry.space_group_name_H-M   'P 1'
#
loop_
_entity.id
_entity.type
_entity.pdbx_description
1 polymer ?
#
loop_
_entity_poly.entity_id
_entity_poly.type
_entity_poly.pdbx_seq_one_letter_code
_entity_poly.pdbx_strand_id
1 'polypeptide(L)'
;PSPKVDSAVIQLHVRSVPPVKVSEETFFFRTIRAAFGQRRKTAANAVASGLSLPKSTVQAALKEIGAAETVRAEQLTLSQFAALSDKLHHF
;
A
#
# COMPACT_ATOMS: atom_id res chain seq x y z
N PRO A 1 -4.96 39.00 6.05
CA PRO A 1 -5.99 38.45 6.97
C PRO A 1 -5.53 37.08 7.47
N SER A 2 -5.82 36.70 8.71
CA SER A 2 -5.36 35.42 9.26
C SER A 2 -6.10 34.23 8.63
N PRO A 3 -5.40 33.11 8.33
CA PRO A 3 -6.02 31.90 7.79
C PRO A 3 -6.87 31.16 8.83
N LYS A 4 -7.82 30.34 8.37
CA LYS A 4 -8.73 29.53 9.21
C LYS A 4 -8.16 28.17 9.64
N VAL A 5 -6.96 27.85 9.17
CA VAL A 5 -6.31 26.54 9.36
C VAL A 5 -4.87 26.76 9.78
N ASP A 6 -4.33 25.80 10.52
CA ASP A 6 -2.95 25.82 10.99
C ASP A 6 -1.96 25.60 9.84
N SER A 7 -0.77 26.18 9.98
CA SER A 7 0.35 25.98 9.05
C SER A 7 1.40 25.07 9.69
N ALA A 8 2.06 24.26 8.87
CA ALA A 8 3.21 23.46 9.26
C ALA A 8 4.33 23.61 8.22
N VAL A 9 5.59 23.58 8.67
CA VAL A 9 6.77 23.55 7.79
C VAL A 9 7.34 22.14 7.81
N ILE A 10 7.52 21.55 6.62
CA ILE A 10 8.09 20.21 6.45
C ILE A 10 9.33 20.32 5.58
N GLN A 11 10.42 19.66 6.00
CA GLN A 11 11.63 19.49 5.19
C GLN A 11 11.74 18.03 4.75
N LEU A 12 11.91 17.79 3.45
CA LEU A 12 12.12 16.46 2.89
C LEU A 12 13.59 16.33 2.47
N HIS A 13 14.26 15.30 3.01
CA HIS A 13 15.62 14.93 2.61
C HIS A 13 15.52 13.87 1.53
N VAL A 14 15.95 14.21 0.31
CA VAL A 14 15.94 13.28 -0.82
C VAL A 14 16.96 12.16 -0.54
N ARG A 15 16.50 10.92 -0.56
CA ARG A 15 17.37 9.76 -0.38
C ARG A 15 18.14 9.48 -1.67
N SER A 16 19.40 9.06 -1.56
CA SER A 16 20.21 8.61 -2.69
C SER A 16 19.69 7.31 -3.31
N VAL A 17 19.00 6.49 -2.52
CA VAL A 17 18.36 5.25 -2.94
C VAL A 17 16.94 5.15 -2.39
N PRO A 18 16.00 4.51 -3.12
CA PRO A 18 14.66 4.27 -2.62
C PRO A 18 14.64 3.50 -1.29
N PRO A 19 13.67 3.76 -0.40
CA PRO A 19 13.54 3.09 0.89
C PRO A 19 13.22 1.58 0.77
N VAL A 20 12.66 1.16 -0.35
CA VAL A 20 12.30 -0.22 -0.67
C VAL A 20 12.65 -0.49 -2.13
N LYS A 21 13.03 -1.73 -2.45
CA LYS A 21 13.19 -2.21 -3.81
C LYS A 21 11.90 -2.91 -4.23
N VAL A 22 11.43 -2.66 -5.44
CA VAL A 22 10.24 -3.28 -6.04
C VAL A 22 10.57 -3.67 -7.47
N SER A 23 9.88 -4.70 -7.97
CA SER A 23 10.08 -5.23 -9.32
C SER A 23 9.48 -4.32 -10.39
N GLU A 24 8.34 -3.69 -10.09
CA GLU A 24 7.68 -2.74 -11.00
C GLU A 24 7.06 -1.59 -10.19
N GLU A 25 7.59 -0.39 -10.37
CA GLU A 25 7.25 0.79 -9.56
C GLU A 25 5.81 1.28 -9.83
N THR A 26 5.33 1.19 -11.06
CA THR A 26 3.97 1.61 -11.43
C THR A 26 2.92 0.76 -10.72
N PHE A 27 3.15 -0.55 -10.67
CA PHE A 27 2.30 -1.54 -10.02
C PHE A 27 2.35 -1.41 -8.51
N PHE A 28 3.52 -1.08 -7.94
CA PHE A 28 3.66 -0.74 -6.54
C PHE A 28 2.77 0.46 -6.16
N PHE A 29 2.84 1.55 -6.91
CA PHE A 29 1.96 2.70 -6.68
C PHE A 29 0.48 2.39 -6.92
N ARG A 30 0.14 1.57 -7.92
CA ARG A 30 -1.23 1.08 -8.13
C ARG A 30 -1.73 0.26 -6.94
N THR A 31 -0.90 -0.62 -6.39
CA THR A 31 -1.22 -1.45 -5.22
C THR A 31 -1.48 -0.59 -4.00
N ILE A 32 -0.64 0.41 -3.73
CA ILE A 32 -0.85 1.38 -2.64
C ILE A 32 -2.17 2.13 -2.86
N ARG A 33 -2.41 2.68 -4.06
CA ARG A 33 -3.67 3.40 -4.36
C ARG A 33 -4.90 2.51 -4.17
N ALA A 34 -4.84 1.25 -4.61
CA ALA A 34 -5.92 0.28 -4.43
C ALA A 34 -6.19 0.02 -2.93
N ALA A 35 -5.14 -0.17 -2.14
CA ALA A 35 -5.26 -0.41 -0.70
C ALA A 35 -5.91 0.77 0.05
N PHE A 36 -5.55 2.00 -0.29
CA PHE A 36 -6.07 3.21 0.35
C PHE A 36 -7.38 3.74 -0.26
N GLY A 37 -7.81 3.22 -1.41
CA GLY A 37 -9.04 3.66 -2.08
C GLY A 37 -10.34 3.34 -1.32
N GLN A 38 -10.29 2.42 -0.35
CA GLN A 38 -11.45 2.00 0.45
C GLN A 38 -11.12 2.01 1.95
N ARG A 39 -10.97 3.22 2.52
CA ARG A 39 -10.45 3.51 3.88
C ARG A 39 -11.04 2.72 5.07
N ARG A 40 -12.24 2.14 4.94
CA ARG A 40 -12.88 1.35 6.02
C ARG A 40 -12.80 -0.16 5.81
N LYS A 41 -12.33 -0.62 4.65
CA LYS A 41 -12.21 -2.05 4.35
C LYS A 41 -10.84 -2.57 4.74
N THR A 42 -10.76 -3.88 4.97
CA THR A 42 -9.48 -4.57 5.11
C THR A 42 -8.67 -4.45 3.81
N ALA A 43 -7.34 -4.51 3.91
CA ALA A 43 -6.44 -4.45 2.76
C ALA A 43 -6.79 -5.50 1.70
N ALA A 44 -7.16 -6.72 2.13
CA ALA A 44 -7.59 -7.78 1.22
C ALA A 44 -8.77 -7.36 0.34
N ASN A 45 -9.79 -6.73 0.91
CA ASN A 45 -10.96 -6.29 0.15
C ASN A 45 -10.66 -5.08 -0.74
N ALA A 46 -9.89 -4.11 -0.22
CA ALA A 46 -9.56 -2.89 -0.95
C ALA A 46 -8.65 -3.18 -2.15
N VAL A 47 -7.60 -3.98 -1.96
CA VAL A 47 -6.63 -4.36 -3.01
C VAL A 47 -7.29 -5.26 -4.05
N ALA A 48 -8.06 -6.28 -3.64
CA ALA A 48 -8.78 -7.14 -4.58
C ALA A 48 -9.75 -6.33 -5.46
N SER A 49 -10.50 -5.41 -4.86
CA SER A 49 -11.41 -4.53 -5.58
C SER A 49 -10.69 -3.53 -6.48
N GLY A 50 -9.56 -2.96 -6.05
CA GLY A 50 -8.85 -1.91 -6.79
C GLY A 50 -7.91 -2.43 -7.88
N LEU A 51 -7.46 -3.68 -7.79
CA LEU A 51 -6.64 -4.35 -8.80
C LEU A 51 -7.43 -5.34 -9.66
N SER A 52 -8.73 -5.52 -9.39
CA SER A 52 -9.59 -6.51 -10.06
C SER A 52 -9.03 -7.94 -9.96
N LEU A 53 -8.49 -8.29 -8.79
CA LEU A 53 -7.91 -9.60 -8.50
C LEU A 53 -8.84 -10.45 -7.63
N PRO A 54 -8.76 -11.79 -7.72
CA PRO A 54 -9.45 -12.66 -6.78
C PRO A 54 -9.02 -12.37 -5.34
N LYS A 55 -10.00 -12.22 -4.44
CA LYS A 55 -9.73 -11.93 -3.03
C LYS A 55 -8.85 -12.99 -2.37
N SER A 56 -9.02 -14.26 -2.74
CA SER A 56 -8.22 -15.38 -2.25
C SER A 56 -6.73 -15.21 -2.57
N THR A 57 -6.39 -14.75 -3.78
CA THR A 57 -5.01 -14.45 -4.19
C THR A 57 -4.40 -13.36 -3.31
N VAL A 58 -5.15 -12.29 -3.06
CA VAL A 58 -4.70 -11.19 -2.19
C VAL A 58 -4.55 -11.64 -0.73
N GLN A 59 -5.46 -12.46 -0.21
CA GLN A 59 -5.36 -13.02 1.14
C GLN A 59 -4.15 -13.93 1.30
N ALA A 60 -3.86 -14.77 0.30
CA ALA A 60 -2.66 -15.61 0.29
C ALA A 60 -1.39 -14.75 0.31
N ALA A 61 -1.30 -13.74 -0.57
CA ALA A 61 -0.15 -12.84 -0.62
C ALA A 61 0.03 -12.07 0.70
N LEU A 62 -1.05 -11.58 1.32
CA LEU A 62 -1.01 -10.90 2.63
C LEU A 62 -0.53 -11.85 3.74
N LYS A 63 -0.99 -13.10 3.75
CA LYS A 63 -0.55 -14.10 4.72
C LYS A 63 0.94 -14.41 4.58
N GLU A 64 1.43 -14.52 3.35
CA GLU A 64 2.84 -14.80 3.07
C GLU A 64 3.80 -13.68 3.50
N ILE A 65 3.35 -12.42 3.50
CA ILE A 65 4.14 -11.29 4.02
C ILE A 65 3.93 -11.06 5.53
N GLY A 66 3.28 -12.00 6.22
CA GLY A 66 3.06 -11.95 7.67
C GLY A 66 1.99 -10.95 8.12
N ALA A 67 1.09 -10.52 7.23
CA ALA A 67 -0.02 -9.64 7.59
C ALA A 67 -1.23 -10.42 8.12
N ALA A 68 -1.95 -9.84 9.08
CA ALA A 68 -3.20 -10.38 9.58
C ALA A 68 -4.30 -10.33 8.49
N GLU A 69 -5.23 -11.29 8.50
CA GLU A 69 -6.32 -11.34 7.52
C GLU A 69 -7.22 -10.09 7.56
N THR A 70 -7.37 -9.51 8.75
CA THR A 70 -8.19 -8.32 9.00
C THR A 70 -7.41 -7.01 8.91
N VAL A 71 -6.13 -7.04 8.50
CA VAL A 71 -5.26 -5.85 8.43
C VAL A 71 -5.88 -4.78 7.53
N ARG A 72 -5.77 -3.53 7.94
CA ARG A 72 -6.10 -2.36 7.11
C ARG A 72 -4.86 -1.79 6.43
N ALA A 73 -5.08 -1.03 5.36
CA ALA A 73 -3.98 -0.47 4.57
C ALA A 73 -3.04 0.42 5.40
N GLU A 74 -3.57 1.22 6.32
CA GLU A 74 -2.78 2.09 7.20
C GLU A 74 -1.92 1.34 8.23
N GLN A 75 -2.13 0.03 8.41
CA GLN A 75 -1.36 -0.80 9.33
C GLN A 75 -0.20 -1.53 8.64
N LEU A 76 -0.15 -1.50 7.30
CA LEU A 76 0.94 -2.10 6.53
C LEU A 76 2.12 -1.13 6.45
N THR A 77 3.32 -1.68 6.65
CA THR A 77 4.57 -0.95 6.46
C THR A 77 4.89 -0.79 4.96
N LEU A 78 5.76 0.16 4.63
CA LEU A 78 6.21 0.35 3.23
C LEU A 78 6.87 -0.91 2.66
N SER A 79 7.65 -1.63 3.46
CA SER A 79 8.29 -2.90 3.09
C SER A 79 7.27 -4.00 2.82
N GLN A 80 6.18 -4.05 3.59
CA GLN A 80 5.07 -4.97 3.33
C GLN A 80 4.33 -4.63 2.05
N PHE A 81 4.13 -3.34 1.74
CA PHE A 81 3.56 -2.95 0.44
C PHE A 81 4.47 -3.35 -0.73
N ALA A 82 5.78 -3.23 -0.59
CA ALA A 82 6.74 -3.64 -1.61
C ALA A 82 6.61 -5.15 -1.87
N ALA A 83 6.68 -5.96 -0.82
CA ALA A 83 6.53 -7.41 -0.91
C ALA A 83 5.14 -7.84 -1.43
N LEU A 84 4.06 -7.16 -1.03
CA LEU A 84 2.71 -7.42 -1.54
C LEU A 84 2.64 -7.14 -3.04
N SER A 85 3.15 -5.99 -3.47
CA SER A 85 3.20 -5.59 -4.87
C SER A 85 3.96 -6.61 -5.71
N ASP A 86 5.15 -7.01 -5.29
CA ASP A 86 5.96 -8.00 -6.02
C ASP A 86 5.23 -9.35 -6.14
N LYS A 87 4.56 -9.81 -5.07
CA LYS A 87 3.77 -11.05 -5.12
C LYS A 87 2.57 -10.96 -6.06
N LEU A 88 1.88 -9.82 -6.09
CA LEU A 88 0.69 -9.64 -6.91
C LEU A 88 0.99 -9.31 -8.38
N HIS A 89 2.19 -8.81 -8.69
CA HIS A 89 2.59 -8.48 -10.06
C HIS A 89 2.74 -9.71 -10.96
N HIS A 90 2.91 -10.90 -10.37
CA HIS A 90 3.02 -12.16 -11.10
C HIS A 90 1.67 -12.80 -11.48
N PHE A 91 0.56 -12.20 -11.09
CA PHE A 91 -0.81 -12.67 -11.38
C PHE A 91 -1.53 -11.72 -12.35
#